data_AF-A1ZU80-F1
#
_entry.id   AF-A1ZU80-F1
#
_cell.length_a   1.000
_cell.length_b   1.000
_cell.length_c   1.000
_cell.angle_alpha   90.00
_cell.angle_beta   90.00
_cell.angle_gamma   90.00
#
_symmetry.space_group_name_H-M   'P 1'
#
loop_
_entity.id
_entity.type
_entity.pdbx_description
1 polymer ?
#
loop_
_entity_poly.entity_id
_entity_poly.type
_entity_poly.pdbx_seq_one_letter_code
_entity_poly.pdbx_strand_id
1 'polypeptide(L)'
;MAEELVTRENKLRARELAFERQPRFEEKARVQVDSKTWVLLSPTIAQNQKKLKAYLKRRAKRLQKRKERFEAEKRSRMERGKISAQKTKQQKQTA
;
A
#
# COMPACT_ATOMS: atom_id res chain seq x y z
N MET A 1 -6.33 36.27 -18.46
CA MET A 1 -6.72 34.85 -18.30
C MET A 1 -6.82 34.60 -16.81
N ALA A 2 -8.00 34.25 -16.31
CA ALA A 2 -8.18 34.04 -14.88
C ALA A 2 -7.28 32.88 -14.42
N GLU A 3 -6.42 33.12 -13.44
CA GLU A 3 -5.74 32.04 -12.74
C GLU A 3 -6.81 31.26 -11.97
N GLU A 4 -7.36 30.22 -12.60
CA GLU A 4 -8.27 29.31 -11.93
C GLU A 4 -7.54 28.66 -10.76
N LEU A 5 -7.80 29.18 -9.55
CA LEU A 5 -7.35 28.58 -8.30
C LEU A 5 -7.75 27.10 -8.30
N VAL A 6 -6.76 26.22 -8.40
CA VAL A 6 -6.97 24.77 -8.42
C VAL A 6 -7.50 24.32 -7.05
N THR A 7 -8.83 24.31 -6.92
CA THR A 7 -9.53 23.89 -5.71
C THR A 7 -9.33 22.40 -5.45
N ARG A 8 -9.61 21.98 -4.21
CA ARG A 8 -9.59 20.55 -3.82
C ARG A 8 -10.56 19.72 -4.67
N GLU A 9 -11.69 20.29 -5.05
CA GLU A 9 -12.69 19.64 -5.91
C GLU A 9 -12.17 19.43 -7.32
N ASN A 10 -11.47 20.40 -7.90
CA ASN A 10 -10.82 20.25 -9.20
C ASN A 10 -9.76 19.14 -9.19
N LYS A 11 -9.00 19.01 -8.08
CA LYS A 11 -8.05 17.90 -7.89
C LYS A 11 -8.73 16.53 -7.79
N LEU A 12 -9.90 16.45 -7.13
CA LEU A 12 -10.68 15.21 -7.04
C LEU A 12 -11.23 14.81 -8.41
N ARG A 13 -11.87 15.75 -9.12
CA ARG A 13 -12.39 15.51 -10.49
C ARG A 13 -11.30 15.11 -11.46
N ALA A 14 -10.14 15.79 -11.44
CA ALA A 14 -9.01 15.43 -12.28
C ALA A 14 -8.47 14.03 -11.96
N ARG A 15 -8.49 13.63 -10.69
CA ARG A 15 -8.07 12.28 -10.26
C ARG A 15 -9.05 11.21 -10.71
N GLU A 16 -10.36 11.49 -10.68
CA GLU A 16 -11.40 10.60 -11.19
C GLU A 16 -11.31 10.44 -12.70
N LEU A 17 -11.19 11.55 -13.44
CA LEU A 17 -10.96 11.55 -14.89
C LEU A 17 -9.68 10.80 -15.29
N ALA A 18 -8.59 11.01 -14.56
CA ALA A 18 -7.33 10.28 -14.81
C ALA A 18 -7.45 8.78 -14.50
N PHE A 19 -8.39 8.40 -13.64
CA PHE A 19 -8.67 7.00 -13.34
C PHE A 19 -9.58 6.37 -14.38
N GLU A 20 -10.61 7.07 -14.85
CA GLU A 20 -11.47 6.63 -15.97
C GLU A 20 -10.67 6.44 -17.26
N ARG A 21 -9.76 7.38 -17.58
CA ARG A 21 -8.91 7.33 -18.78
C ARG A 21 -7.87 6.21 -18.77
N GLN A 22 -7.75 5.43 -17.70
CA GLN A 22 -6.78 4.34 -17.64
C GLN A 22 -7.40 3.05 -18.20
N PRO A 23 -6.95 2.56 -19.38
CA PRO A 23 -7.56 1.41 -20.07
C PRO A 23 -7.50 0.11 -19.25
N ARG A 24 -6.58 0.04 -18.27
CA ARG A 24 -6.49 -1.07 -17.31
C ARG A 24 -7.68 -1.19 -16.37
N PHE A 25 -8.63 -0.25 -16.38
CA PHE A 25 -9.79 -0.24 -15.49
C PHE A 25 -11.15 -0.36 -16.20
N GLU A 26 -11.21 -0.17 -17.53
CA GLU A 26 -12.45 -0.22 -18.33
C GLU A 26 -13.22 -1.54 -18.14
N GLU A 27 -12.51 -2.66 -17.98
CA GLU A 27 -13.16 -3.98 -17.83
C GLU A 27 -13.07 -4.56 -16.41
N LYS A 28 -12.78 -3.76 -15.38
CA LYS A 28 -12.59 -4.31 -14.03
C LYS A 28 -13.80 -4.11 -13.12
N ALA A 29 -14.23 -5.20 -12.49
CA ALA A 29 -15.23 -5.18 -11.44
C ALA A 29 -14.66 -4.60 -10.15
N ARG A 30 -15.37 -3.64 -9.55
CA ARG A 30 -15.02 -3.03 -8.27
C ARG A 30 -15.61 -3.85 -7.14
N VAL A 31 -14.77 -4.49 -6.34
CA VAL A 31 -15.19 -5.38 -5.24
C VAL A 31 -14.76 -4.78 -3.91
N GLN A 32 -15.71 -4.63 -2.98
CA GLN A 32 -15.40 -4.26 -1.61
C GLN A 32 -14.88 -5.49 -0.87
N VAL A 33 -13.66 -5.39 -0.33
CA VAL A 33 -13.00 -6.49 0.40
C VAL A 33 -13.10 -6.31 1.90
N ASP A 34 -13.16 -5.06 2.34
CA ASP A 34 -13.33 -4.66 3.75
C ASP A 34 -14.04 -3.30 3.77
N SER A 35 -14.55 -2.88 4.92
CA SER A 35 -15.26 -1.62 5.16
C SER A 35 -14.57 -0.40 4.52
N LYS A 36 -13.22 -0.39 4.48
CA LYS A 36 -12.41 0.72 3.94
C LYS A 36 -11.65 0.40 2.65
N THR A 37 -11.76 -0.82 2.11
CA THR A 37 -10.88 -1.27 1.01
C THR A 37 -11.66 -1.77 -0.19
N TRP A 38 -11.43 -1.10 -1.32
CA TRP A 38 -11.92 -1.51 -2.63
C TRP A 38 -10.78 -2.06 -3.48
N VAL A 39 -11.07 -3.12 -4.25
CA VAL A 39 -10.11 -3.74 -5.15
C VAL A 39 -10.77 -3.92 -6.52
N LEU A 40 -10.02 -3.63 -7.57
CA LEU A 40 -10.44 -3.85 -8.95
C LEU A 40 -9.94 -5.22 -9.41
N LEU A 41 -10.86 -6.06 -9.84
CA LEU A 41 -10.61 -7.42 -10.29
C LEU A 41 -11.17 -7.62 -11.70
N SER A 42 -10.69 -8.64 -12.40
CA SER A 42 -11.38 -9.05 -13.63
C SER A 42 -12.81 -9.53 -13.29
N PRO A 43 -13.80 -9.33 -14.16
CA PRO A 43 -15.18 -9.74 -13.92
C PRO A 43 -15.26 -11.26 -13.72
N THR A 44 -14.44 -12.00 -14.46
CA THR A 44 -14.28 -13.46 -14.36
C THR A 44 -13.83 -13.95 -12.98
N ILE A 45 -13.06 -13.15 -12.24
CA ILE A 45 -12.63 -13.46 -10.87
C ILE A 45 -13.68 -12.96 -9.87
N ALA A 46 -14.26 -11.78 -10.10
CA ALA A 46 -15.24 -11.17 -9.21
C ALA A 46 -16.57 -11.97 -9.16
N GLN A 47 -17.06 -12.44 -10.30
CA GLN A 47 -18.32 -13.19 -10.39
C GLN A 47 -18.18 -14.63 -9.90
N ASN A 48 -16.98 -15.21 -9.97
CA ASN A 48 -16.76 -16.60 -9.55
C ASN A 48 -16.32 -16.68 -8.07
N GLN A 49 -17.21 -17.17 -7.21
CA GLN A 49 -16.97 -17.25 -5.77
C GLN A 49 -15.70 -18.04 -5.38
N LYS A 50 -15.39 -19.15 -6.08
CA LYS A 50 -14.18 -19.95 -5.80
C LYS A 50 -12.92 -19.16 -6.14
N LYS A 51 -12.90 -18.50 -7.31
CA LYS A 51 -11.76 -17.65 -7.74
C LYS A 51 -11.60 -16.44 -6.84
N LEU A 52 -12.69 -15.78 -6.45
CA LEU A 52 -12.67 -14.65 -5.52
C LEU A 52 -12.10 -15.06 -4.15
N LYS A 53 -12.58 -16.17 -3.56
CA LYS A 53 -12.04 -16.71 -2.31
C LYS A 53 -10.53 -17.02 -2.41
N ALA A 54 -10.09 -17.63 -3.51
CA ALA A 54 -8.67 -17.92 -3.74
C ALA A 54 -7.83 -16.64 -3.85
N TYR A 55 -8.33 -15.63 -4.57
CA TYR A 55 -7.69 -14.32 -4.68
C TYR A 55 -7.53 -13.66 -3.31
N LEU A 56 -8.60 -13.61 -2.52
CA LEU A 56 -8.60 -12.99 -1.18
C LEU A 56 -7.63 -13.70 -0.23
N LYS A 57 -7.60 -15.04 -0.23
CA LYS A 57 -6.62 -15.82 0.55
C LYS A 57 -5.18 -15.48 0.16
N ARG A 58 -4.87 -15.42 -1.15
CA ARG A 58 -3.53 -15.02 -1.63
C ARG A 58 -3.18 -13.58 -1.26
N ARG A 59 -4.15 -12.67 -1.31
CA ARG A 59 -3.98 -11.27 -0.91
C ARG A 59 -3.66 -11.14 0.58
N ALA A 60 -4.40 -11.85 1.44
CA ALA A 60 -4.15 -11.87 2.88
C ALA A 60 -2.72 -12.36 3.20
N LYS A 61 -2.29 -13.46 2.59
CA LYS A 61 -0.90 -13.98 2.74
C LYS A 61 0.15 -12.96 2.33
N ARG A 62 -0.05 -12.23 1.23
CA ARG A 62 0.88 -11.17 0.77
C ARG A 62 0.95 -10.01 1.75
N LEU A 63 -0.19 -9.58 2.29
CA LEU A 63 -0.25 -8.52 3.29
C LEU A 63 0.46 -8.93 4.58
N GLN A 64 0.25 -10.15 5.04
CA GLN A 64 0.94 -10.69 6.21
C GLN A 64 2.46 -10.71 6.01
N LYS A 65 2.94 -11.29 4.90
CA LYS A 65 4.37 -11.27 4.56
C LYS A 65 4.97 -9.87 4.50
N ARG A 66 4.21 -8.88 4.02
CA ARG A 66 4.66 -7.48 3.97
C ARG A 66 4.79 -6.88 5.38
N LYS A 67 3.85 -7.18 6.29
CA LYS A 67 3.92 -6.77 7.69
C LYS A 67 5.12 -7.40 8.39
N GLU A 68 5.31 -8.71 8.22
CA GLU A 68 6.45 -9.45 8.81
C GLU A 68 7.80 -8.85 8.37
N ARG A 69 7.95 -8.56 7.07
CA ARG A 69 9.17 -7.90 6.56
C ARG A 69 9.39 -6.52 7.18
N PHE A 70 8.33 -5.73 7.30
CA PHE A 70 8.42 -4.41 7.90
C PHE A 70 8.81 -4.47 9.38
N GLU A 71 8.26 -5.42 10.14
CA GLU A 71 8.63 -5.64 11.54
C GLU A 71 10.07 -6.14 11.68
N ALA A 72 10.50 -7.07 10.82
CA ALA A 72 11.88 -7.55 10.80
C ALA A 72 12.87 -6.41 10.49
N GLU A 73 12.55 -5.55 9.53
CA GLU A 73 13.35 -4.38 9.21
C GLU A 73 13.40 -3.39 10.37
N LYS A 74 12.27 -3.13 11.04
CA LYS A 74 12.21 -2.27 12.22
C LYS A 74 13.10 -2.81 13.35
N ARG A 75 13.05 -4.13 13.62
CA ARG A 75 13.92 -4.77 14.62
C ARG A 75 15.40 -4.64 14.25
N SER A 76 15.76 -4.93 13.00
CA SER A 76 17.12 -4.78 12.50
C SER A 76 17.66 -3.33 12.65
N ARG A 77 16.82 -2.32 12.41
CA ARG A 77 17.21 -0.91 12.62
C ARG A 77 17.46 -0.62 14.10
N MET A 78 16.62 -1.12 15.00
CA MET A 78 16.83 -0.94 16.45
C MET A 78 18.10 -1.63 16.94
N GLU A 79 18.39 -2.84 16.46
CA GLU A 79 19.63 -3.56 16.79
C GLU A 79 20.86 -2.80 16.31
N ARG A 80 20.86 -2.32 15.07
CA ARG A 80 21.93 -1.46 14.55
C ARG A 80 22.12 -0.20 15.38
N GLY A 81 21.04 0.43 15.82
CA GLY A 81 21.09 1.60 16.70
C GLY A 81 21.73 1.28 18.06
N LYS A 82 21.40 0.13 18.67
CA LYS A 82 22.00 -0.32 19.93
C LYS A 82 23.50 -0.57 19.80
N ILE A 83 23.92 -1.25 18.72
CA ILE A 83 25.33 -1.54 18.44
C ILE A 83 26.11 -0.24 18.22
N SER A 84 25.55 0.68 17.43
CA SER A 84 26.16 1.99 17.20
C SER A 84 26.32 2.78 18.51
N ALA A 85 25.29 2.82 19.35
CA ALA A 85 25.34 3.50 20.64
C ALA A 85 26.37 2.90 21.61
N GLN A 86 26.50 1.56 21.65
CA GLN A 86 27.52 0.89 22.44
C GLN A 86 28.94 1.23 21.96
N LYS A 87 29.16 1.22 20.63
CA LYS A 87 30.46 1.57 20.04
C LYS A 87 30.85 3.02 20.35
N THR A 88 29.90 3.96 20.27
CA THR A 88 30.15 5.36 20.65
C THR A 88 30.45 5.52 22.14
N LYS A 89 29.77 4.77 23.03
CA LYS A 89 30.08 4.79 24.47
C LYS A 89 31.49 4.31 24.78
N GLN A 90 31.93 3.21 24.15
CA GLN A 90 33.28 2.68 24.34
C GLN A 90 34.35 3.67 23.87
N GLN A 91 34.18 4.29 22.69
CA GLN A 91 35.11 5.30 22.19
C GLN A 91 35.26 6.51 23.12
N LYS A 92 34.17 6.94 23.76
CA LYS A 92 34.19 8.04 24.76
C LYS A 92 34.85 7.68 26.08
N GLN A 93 34.96 6.40 26.43
CA GLN A 93 35.63 5.95 27.66
C GLN A 93 37.13 5.74 27.45
N THR A 94 37.55 5.49 26.20
CA THR A 94 38.95 5.28 25.81
C THR A 94 39.66 6.56 25.35
N ALA A 95 38.92 7.68 25.21
CA ALA A 95 39.44 9.00 24.88
C ALA A 95 39.50 9.85 26.15
#